data_AF-A0AB37RCF7-F1
#
_entry.id   AF-A0AB37RCF7-F1
#
_cell.length_a   1.000
_cell.length_b   1.000
_cell.length_c   1.000
_cell.angle_alpha   90.00
_cell.angle_beta   90.00
_cell.angle_gamma   90.00
#
_symmetry.space_group_name_H-M   'P 1'
#
loop_
_entity.id
_entity.type
_entity.pdbx_description
1 polymer ?
#
loop_
_entity_poly.entity_id
_entity_poly.type
_entity_poly.pdbx_seq_one_letter_code
_entity_poly.pdbx_strand_id
1 'polypeptide(L)' 'MKVHVGDRVSYKAEYSCGQLMREAGVGKVVDIKQIPFTLRTKKDVAVVKENGQQFEIITNGIQVLK' A
#
# COMPACT_ATOMS: atom_id res chain seq x y z
N MET A 1 -0.36 -9.46 -10.49
CA MET A 1 -0.80 -10.32 -9.37
C MET A 1 -1.84 -9.54 -8.58
N LYS A 2 -2.92 -10.18 -8.15
CA LYS A 2 -4.00 -9.50 -7.41
C LYS A 2 -3.66 -9.58 -5.91
N VAL A 3 -3.66 -8.46 -5.22
CA VAL A 3 -3.41 -8.36 -3.77
C VAL A 3 -4.69 -8.72 -3.03
N HIS A 4 -4.59 -9.49 -1.95
CA HIS A 4 -5.72 -9.87 -1.10
C HIS A 4 -5.51 -9.42 0.35
N VAL A 5 -6.61 -9.31 1.08
CA VAL A 5 -6.56 -9.09 2.54
C VAL A 5 -5.90 -10.30 3.20
N GLY A 6 -4.92 -10.03 4.06
CA GLY A 6 -4.12 -11.06 4.70
C GLY A 6 -2.74 -11.26 4.06
N ASP A 7 -2.55 -10.82 2.82
CA ASP A 7 -1.27 -10.96 2.11
C ASP A 7 -0.17 -10.16 2.81
N ARG A 8 1.03 -10.75 2.81
CA ARG A 8 2.26 -10.06 3.23
C ARG A 8 2.86 -9.37 2.00
N VAL A 9 3.09 -8.08 2.08
CA VAL A 9 3.50 -7.25 0.95
C VAL A 9 4.74 -6.44 1.30
N SER A 10 5.67 -6.32 0.36
CA SER A 10 6.75 -5.35 0.43
C SER A 10 6.35 -4.05 -0.26
N TYR A 11 6.86 -2.94 0.26
CA TYR A 11 6.66 -1.60 -0.30
C TYR A 11 7.96 -0.82 -0.29
N LYS A 12 8.06 0.15 -1.19
CA LYS A 12 9.23 1.04 -1.31
C LYS A 12 9.15 2.17 -0.29
N ALA A 13 10.31 2.78 -0.04
CA ALA A 13 10.38 3.98 0.77
C ALA A 13 9.57 5.10 0.12
N GLU A 14 8.81 5.82 0.95
CA GLU A 14 7.98 6.93 0.54
C GLU A 14 8.70 8.23 0.92
N TYR A 15 8.89 9.11 -0.06
CA TYR A 15 9.48 10.42 0.12
C TYR A 15 8.45 11.49 -0.25
N SER A 16 8.35 12.53 0.58
CA SER A 16 7.56 13.72 0.28
C SER A 16 8.49 14.93 0.35
N CYS A 17 8.53 15.72 -0.72
CA CYS A 17 9.42 16.89 -0.84
C CYS A 17 10.90 16.59 -0.49
N GLY A 18 11.40 15.41 -0.83
CA GLY A 18 12.79 14.98 -0.54
C GLY A 18 13.01 14.48 0.90
N GLN A 19 12.02 14.56 1.77
CA GLN A 19 12.07 14.02 3.11
C GLN A 19 11.47 12.61 3.15
N LEU A 20 12.18 11.70 3.80
CA LEU A 20 11.72 10.32 4.01
C LEU A 20 10.51 10.33 4.94
N MET A 21 9.35 9.92 4.42
CA MET A 21 8.10 9.79 5.16
C MET A 21 7.94 8.38 5.72
N ARG A 22 8.36 7.36 4.95
CA ARG A 22 8.31 5.96 5.36
C ARG A 22 9.48 5.19 4.76
N GLU A 23 10.15 4.38 5.57
CA GLU A 23 11.17 3.45 5.07
C GLU A 23 10.56 2.35 4.20
N ALA A 24 11.38 1.78 3.32
CA ALA A 24 10.98 0.56 2.60
C ALA A 24 10.83 -0.57 3.62
N GLY A 25 9.76 -1.34 3.52
CA GLY A 25 9.40 -2.29 4.56
C GLY A 25 8.51 -3.41 4.06
N VAL A 26 8.08 -4.22 5.02
CA VAL A 26 7.17 -5.35 4.79
C VAL A 26 6.01 -5.24 5.76
N GLY A 27 4.80 -5.19 5.21
CA GLY A 27 3.58 -5.11 6.00
C GLY A 27 2.57 -6.19 5.63
N LYS A 28 1.46 -6.20 6.35
CA LYS A 28 0.32 -7.08 6.07
C LYS A 28 -0.86 -6.26 5.58
N VAL A 29 -1.49 -6.69 4.50
CA VAL A 29 -2.72 -6.06 4.00
C VAL A 29 -3.86 -6.40 4.96
N VAL A 30 -4.48 -5.37 5.53
CA VAL A 30 -5.61 -5.52 6.45
C VAL A 30 -6.95 -5.16 5.81
N ASP A 31 -6.93 -4.38 4.73
CA ASP A 31 -8.13 -3.99 3.99
C ASP A 31 -7.76 -3.57 2.56
N ILE A 32 -8.73 -3.58 1.65
CA ILE A 32 -8.57 -3.09 0.26
C ILE A 32 -9.79 -2.23 -0.09
N LYS A 33 -9.53 -0.96 -0.39
CA LYS A 33 -10.56 0.03 -0.72
C LYS A 33 -10.42 0.49 -2.16
N GLN A 34 -11.51 0.96 -2.74
CA GLN A 34 -11.49 1.65 -4.03
C GLN A 34 -11.65 3.15 -3.83
N ILE A 35 -10.65 3.92 -4.26
CA ILE A 35 -10.70 5.37 -4.26
C ILE A 35 -10.85 5.91 -5.69
N PRO A 36 -11.56 7.04 -5.88
CA PRO A 36 -11.51 7.76 -7.16
C PRO A 36 -10.09 8.31 -7.37
N PHE A 37 -9.44 7.90 -8.46
CA PHE A 37 -8.12 8.41 -8.85
C PHE A 37 -8.23 9.55 -9.89
N THR A 38 -9.25 9.48 -10.74
CA THR A 38 -9.66 10.58 -11.63
C THR A 38 -11.19 10.67 -11.65
N LEU A 39 -11.74 11.68 -12.34
CA LEU A 39 -13.19 11.80 -12.57
C LEU A 39 -13.84 10.55 -13.19
N ARG A 40 -13.06 9.66 -13.83
CA ARG A 40 -13.58 8.46 -14.51
C ARG A 40 -12.94 7.14 -14.06
N THR A 41 -11.88 7.18 -13.25
CA THR A 41 -11.14 5.96 -12.87
C THR A 41 -11.09 5.78 -11.36
N LYS A 42 -11.33 4.54 -10.94
CA LYS A 42 -11.12 4.09 -9.56
C LYS A 42 -9.79 3.33 -9.51
N LYS A 43 -9.10 3.41 -8.37
CA LYS A 43 -7.93 2.59 -8.08
C LYS A 43 -8.14 1.84 -6.79
N ASP A 44 -7.64 0.61 -6.78
CA ASP A 44 -7.56 -0.20 -5.58
C ASP A 44 -6.39 0.30 -4.72
N VAL A 45 -6.67 0.54 -3.45
CA VAL A 45 -5.73 0.98 -2.42
C VAL A 45 -5.76 -0.06 -1.32
N ALA A 46 -4.60 -0.64 -1.04
CA ALA A 46 -4.42 -1.55 0.07
C ALA A 46 -4.14 -0.74 1.34
N VAL A 47 -4.82 -1.09 2.43
CA VAL A 47 -4.44 -0.66 3.77
C VAL A 47 -3.44 -1.67 4.30
N VAL A 48 -2.21 -1.22 4.53
CA VAL A 48 -1.10 -2.04 5.00
C VAL A 48 -0.82 -1.70 6.46
N LYS A 49 -0.66 -2.74 7.28
CA LYS A 49 -0.26 -2.63 8.69
C LYS A 49 1.19 -3.07 8.84
N GLU A 50 2.02 -2.20 9.41
CA GLU A 50 3.41 -2.46 9.81
C GLU A 50 3.63 -1.91 11.23
N ASN A 51 4.26 -2.68 12.12
CA ASN A 51 4.65 -2.23 13.47
C ASN A 51 3.54 -1.52 14.27
N GLY A 52 2.29 -1.95 14.08
CA GLY A 52 1.13 -1.37 14.76
C GLY A 52 0.53 -0.13 14.08
N GLN A 53 1.24 0.48 13.12
CA GLN A 53 0.75 1.59 12.30
C GLN A 53 0.06 1.05 11.04
N GLN A 54 -0.98 1.76 10.59
CA GLN A 54 -1.68 1.47 9.34
C GLN A 54 -1.51 2.63 8.38
N PHE A 55 -1.35 2.32 7.10
CA PHE A 55 -1.28 3.31 6.06
C PHE A 55 -1.87 2.79 4.75
N GLU A 56 -2.24 3.73 3.89
CA GLU A 56 -2.87 3.44 2.61
C GLU A 56 -1.84 3.54 1.49
N ILE A 57 -1.81 2.53 0.62
CA ILE A 57 -0.90 2.47 -0.52
C ILE A 57 -1.59 1.89 -1.75
N ILE A 58 -1.35 2.49 -2.91
CA ILE A 58 -1.91 2.00 -4.18
C ILE A 58 -1.37 0.59 -4.44
N THR A 59 -2.23 -0.34 -4.82
CA THR A 59 -1.86 -1.76 -5.03
C THR A 59 -0.76 -1.97 -6.07
N ASN A 60 -0.61 -1.05 -7.03
CA ASN A 60 0.49 -1.06 -8.00
C ASN A 60 1.87 -0.72 -7.41
N GLY A 61 1.91 -0.10 -6.23
CA GLY A 61 3.14 0.30 -5.53
C GLY A 61 3.69 -0.76 -4.58
N ILE A 62 3.01 -1.91 -4.47
CA ILE A 62 3.36 -2.99 -3.53
C ILE A 62 3.56 -4.32 -4.25
N GLN A 63 4.38 -5.18 -3.66
CA GLN A 63 4.65 -6.51 -4.19
C GLN A 63 4.27 -7.56 -3.16
N VAL A 64 3.42 -8.51 -3.54
CA VAL A 64 3.05 -9.64 -2.68
C VAL A 64 4.26 -10.56 -2.52
N LEU A 65 4.63 -10.83 -1.28
CA LEU A 65 5.62 -11.81 -0.90
C LEU A 65 4.90 -13.17 -0.79
N LYS A 66 5.29 -14.13 -1.63
CA LYS A 66 4.81 -15.51 -1.58
C LYS A 66 5.57 -16.32 -0.54
#